data_AF-A8HRC9-F1
#
_entry.id   AF-A8HRC9-F1
#
_cell.length_a   1.000
_cell.length_b   1.000
_cell.length_c   1.000
_cell.angle_alpha   90.00
_cell.angle_beta   90.00
_cell.angle_gamma   90.00
#
_symmetry.space_group_name_H-M   'P 1'
#
loop_
_entity.id
_entity.type
_entity.pdbx_description
1 polymer ?
#
loop_
_entity_poly.entity_id
_entity_poly.type
_entity_poly.pdbx_seq_one_letter_code
_entity_poly.pdbx_strand_id
1 'polypeptide(L)'
;SEATILSSTVLFSPADSVLTSYGVFSFPYMQTLTCKGLVYSASDLLIPDSADDKMCLCKDTILHWAVFYLSPGDYHRFHAPCNLLVTRCKHAHGDLLPVNSLFLPRVKGLLAANERVILSGSYWLEEYIDPLYFAYVAVGALNVGSIEISGKAGYFEHDMHTPYEYSAGEEVGQFHFGSTIVLVYEVPVTHKVIYLAEEQKSIRVGDEFVLITKQQG
;
A
#
# COMPACT_ATOMS: atom_id res chain seq x y z
N SER A 1 -3.91 -2.14 34.67
CA SER A 1 -2.49 -2.34 34.35
C SER A 1 -2.29 -1.94 32.91
N GLU A 2 -1.24 -1.18 32.58
CA GLU A 2 -0.84 -1.02 31.18
C GLU A 2 -0.34 -2.37 30.67
N ALA A 3 -0.82 -2.79 29.49
CA ALA A 3 -0.37 -4.03 28.87
C ALA A 3 1.08 -3.89 28.41
N THR A 4 1.94 -4.85 28.78
CA THR A 4 3.35 -4.88 28.37
C THR A 4 3.44 -5.16 26.86
N ILE A 5 4.15 -4.29 26.12
CA ILE A 5 4.46 -4.50 24.69
C ILE A 5 5.61 -5.50 24.61
N LEU A 6 5.41 -6.59 23.86
CA LEU A 6 6.40 -7.66 23.65
C LEU A 6 7.30 -7.34 22.46
N SER A 7 6.73 -6.86 21.36
CA SER A 7 7.46 -6.41 20.17
C SER A 7 6.71 -5.29 19.46
N SER A 8 7.42 -4.50 18.66
CA SER A 8 6.84 -3.40 17.90
C SER A 8 7.48 -3.26 16.52
N THR A 9 6.68 -2.95 15.50
CA THR A 9 7.17 -2.63 14.16
C THR A 9 6.49 -1.36 13.67
N VAL A 10 7.29 -0.43 13.15
CA VAL A 10 6.81 0.83 12.58
C VAL A 10 6.77 0.74 11.06
N LEU A 11 5.70 1.25 10.46
CA LEU A 11 5.64 1.52 9.03
C LEU A 11 5.71 3.03 8.80
N PHE A 12 6.50 3.43 7.81
CA PHE A 12 6.76 4.82 7.49
C PHE A 12 5.95 5.28 6.28
N SER A 13 5.62 6.56 6.22
CA SER A 13 4.97 7.17 5.07
C SER A 13 5.86 7.03 3.84
N PRO A 14 5.32 6.55 2.71
CA PRO A 14 6.12 6.30 1.53
C PRO A 14 6.47 7.57 0.74
N ALA A 15 5.77 8.69 1.00
CA ALA A 15 5.96 9.92 0.23
C ALA A 15 5.50 11.16 1.02
N ASP A 16 5.95 12.33 0.57
CA ASP A 16 5.32 13.60 0.94
C ASP A 16 3.92 13.62 0.34
N SER A 17 2.91 13.62 1.21
CA SER A 17 1.54 13.35 0.80
C SER A 17 0.53 13.84 1.84
N VAL A 18 -0.75 13.62 1.53
CA VAL A 18 -1.83 13.62 2.51
C VAL A 18 -2.25 12.17 2.75
N LEU A 19 -2.24 11.72 4.02
CA LEU A 19 -2.84 10.45 4.40
C LEU A 19 -4.35 10.59 4.27
N THR A 20 -4.92 10.13 3.16
CA THR A 20 -6.33 10.39 2.86
C THR A 20 -7.26 9.48 3.62
N SER A 21 -6.94 8.19 3.71
CA SER A 21 -7.74 7.28 4.51
C SER A 21 -6.97 6.00 4.79
N TYR A 22 -7.34 5.30 5.83
CA TYR A 22 -6.83 3.97 6.15
C TYR A 22 -7.92 3.10 6.76
N GLY A 23 -7.68 1.79 6.82
CA GLY A 23 -8.59 0.89 7.49
C GLY A 23 -8.24 -0.57 7.29
N VAL A 24 -9.25 -1.42 7.46
CA VAL A 24 -9.18 -2.87 7.24
C VAL A 24 -10.17 -3.27 6.17
N PHE A 25 -9.86 -4.33 5.44
CA PHE A 25 -10.83 -4.99 4.57
C PHE A 25 -11.77 -5.86 5.41
N SER A 26 -13.09 -5.78 5.15
CA SER A 26 -14.11 -6.51 5.93
C SER A 26 -14.37 -7.93 5.43
N PHE A 27 -14.65 -8.88 6.33
CA PHE A 27 -15.10 -10.25 6.02
C PHE A 27 -16.62 -10.40 6.22
N PRO A 28 -17.31 -11.40 5.61
CA PRO A 28 -16.81 -12.45 4.72
C PRO A 28 -17.11 -12.22 3.23
N TYR A 29 -17.82 -11.14 2.87
CA TYR A 29 -18.41 -11.00 1.54
C TYR A 29 -17.88 -9.85 0.70
N MET A 30 -16.93 -9.04 1.16
CA MET A 30 -16.35 -8.03 0.29
C MET A 30 -15.07 -7.52 0.91
N GLN A 31 -13.95 -7.90 0.27
CA GLN A 31 -12.61 -7.37 0.42
C GLN A 31 -12.59 -5.87 0.08
N THR A 32 -13.50 -5.08 0.63
CA THR A 32 -13.71 -3.71 0.18
C THR A 32 -13.15 -2.70 1.14
N LEU A 33 -12.30 -1.81 0.65
CA LEU A 33 -11.95 -0.59 1.35
C LEU A 33 -12.93 0.52 0.98
N THR A 34 -13.27 1.39 1.94
CA THR A 34 -14.06 2.59 1.68
C THR A 34 -13.15 3.81 1.81
N CYS A 35 -12.78 4.41 0.69
CA CYS A 35 -12.02 5.66 0.68
C CYS A 35 -12.90 6.77 0.12
N LYS A 36 -13.18 7.80 0.94
CA LYS A 36 -14.04 8.95 0.59
C LYS A 36 -15.41 8.55 0.01
N GLY A 37 -16.04 7.54 0.60
CA GLY A 37 -17.36 7.03 0.17
C GLY A 37 -17.34 6.10 -1.04
N LEU A 38 -16.17 5.78 -1.58
CA LEU A 38 -16.01 4.81 -2.65
C LEU A 38 -15.52 3.47 -2.13
N VAL A 39 -16.18 2.42 -2.62
CA VAL A 39 -15.92 1.02 -2.25
C VAL A 39 -15.05 0.39 -3.34
N TYR A 40 -13.88 -0.17 -2.96
CA TYR A 40 -12.97 -0.88 -3.85
C TYR A 40 -12.69 -2.28 -3.34
N SER A 41 -12.90 -3.31 -4.16
CA SER A 41 -12.44 -4.66 -3.85
C SER A 41 -10.91 -4.76 -3.90
N ALA A 42 -10.29 -5.49 -2.97
CA ALA A 42 -8.87 -5.79 -3.00
C ALA A 42 -8.50 -6.55 -4.28
N SER A 43 -9.38 -7.45 -4.74
CA SER A 43 -9.21 -8.13 -6.02
C SER A 43 -9.18 -7.16 -7.20
N ASP A 44 -10.04 -6.14 -7.21
CA ASP A 44 -10.05 -5.13 -8.30
C ASP A 44 -8.79 -4.27 -8.25
N LEU A 45 -8.33 -3.90 -7.04
CA LEU A 45 -7.14 -3.08 -6.86
C LEU A 45 -5.84 -3.83 -7.20
N LEU A 46 -5.72 -5.09 -6.76
CA LEU A 46 -4.47 -5.84 -6.77
C LEU A 46 -4.35 -6.81 -7.95
N ILE A 47 -5.46 -7.16 -8.61
CA ILE A 47 -5.53 -8.10 -9.74
C ILE A 47 -4.69 -9.38 -9.49
N PRO A 48 -5.05 -10.20 -8.48
CA PRO A 48 -4.31 -11.44 -8.20
C PRO A 48 -4.44 -12.40 -9.39
N ASP A 49 -3.31 -12.94 -9.89
CA ASP A 49 -3.31 -13.76 -11.11
C ASP A 49 -3.55 -15.26 -10.85
N SER A 50 -3.35 -15.75 -9.63
CA SER A 50 -3.52 -17.17 -9.31
C SER A 50 -3.84 -17.39 -7.84
N ALA A 51 -4.13 -18.64 -7.49
CA ALA A 51 -4.20 -19.10 -6.11
C ALA A 51 -2.83 -19.09 -5.39
N ASP A 52 -1.74 -18.64 -6.02
CA ASP A 52 -0.42 -18.42 -5.38
C ASP A 52 -0.22 -16.94 -5.00
N ASP A 53 -0.88 -16.00 -5.69
CA ASP A 53 -1.28 -14.69 -5.14
C ASP A 53 -2.45 -14.92 -4.17
N LYS A 54 -2.26 -15.86 -3.23
CA LYS A 54 -3.07 -15.81 -2.04
C LYS A 54 -2.73 -14.45 -1.45
N MET A 55 -3.64 -13.51 -1.60
CA MET A 55 -4.08 -12.74 -0.45
C MET A 55 -4.29 -13.81 0.61
N CYS A 56 -3.22 -14.12 1.36
CA CYS A 56 -3.21 -15.08 2.42
C CYS A 56 -3.96 -14.37 3.52
N LEU A 57 -5.27 -14.24 3.30
CA LEU A 57 -6.31 -14.15 4.28
C LEU A 57 -6.18 -15.44 5.11
N CYS A 58 -5.06 -15.58 5.82
CA CYS A 58 -4.84 -16.53 6.86
C CYS A 58 -6.03 -16.34 7.78
N LYS A 59 -6.54 -17.44 8.33
CA LYS A 59 -7.61 -17.34 9.34
C LYS A 59 -7.21 -16.42 10.50
N ASP A 60 -5.91 -16.19 10.67
CA ASP A 60 -5.28 -15.48 11.78
C ASP A 60 -4.60 -14.17 11.37
N THR A 61 -4.88 -13.62 10.17
CA THR A 61 -4.42 -12.27 9.77
C THR A 61 -5.57 -11.37 9.36
N ILE A 62 -5.35 -10.06 9.48
CA ILE A 62 -6.24 -8.98 9.04
C ILE A 62 -5.52 -8.22 7.95
N LEU A 63 -6.22 -7.92 6.86
CA LEU A 63 -5.69 -7.14 5.75
C LEU A 63 -5.99 -5.65 5.97
N HIS A 64 -4.94 -4.87 6.17
CA HIS A 64 -4.98 -3.41 6.35
C HIS A 64 -4.68 -2.69 5.03
N TRP A 65 -5.15 -1.45 4.93
CA TRP A 65 -4.87 -0.57 3.81
C TRP A 65 -4.68 0.89 4.26
N ALA A 66 -3.90 1.64 3.50
CA ALA A 66 -3.71 3.08 3.67
C ALA A 66 -3.51 3.76 2.31
N VAL A 67 -4.14 4.92 2.11
CA VAL A 67 -4.14 5.68 0.85
C VAL A 67 -3.46 7.03 1.04
N PHE A 68 -2.37 7.24 0.32
CA PHE A 68 -1.57 8.47 0.34
C PHE A 68 -1.75 9.21 -0.98
N TYR A 69 -2.26 10.44 -0.92
CA TYR A 69 -2.43 11.29 -2.10
C TYR A 69 -1.30 12.30 -2.18
N LEU A 70 -0.58 12.31 -3.31
CA LEU A 70 0.47 13.27 -3.60
C LEU A 70 -0.11 14.39 -4.45
N SER A 71 -0.04 15.61 -3.93
CA SER A 71 -0.49 16.81 -4.62
C SER A 71 0.54 17.22 -5.68
N PRO A 72 0.13 17.93 -6.75
CA PRO A 72 1.04 18.45 -7.78
C PRO A 72 2.26 19.24 -7.30
N GLY A 73 2.21 19.85 -6.12
CA GLY A 73 3.33 20.61 -5.54
C GLY A 73 4.27 19.79 -4.65
N ASP A 74 3.95 18.52 -4.39
CA ASP A 74 4.70 17.67 -3.46
C ASP A 74 5.95 17.07 -4.13
N TYR A 75 6.82 16.46 -3.33
CA TYR A 75 7.91 15.62 -3.84
C TYR A 75 7.32 14.31 -4.39
N HIS A 76 7.48 14.07 -5.69
CA HIS A 76 6.82 12.96 -6.39
C HIS A 76 7.61 11.65 -6.44
N ARG A 77 8.70 11.54 -5.68
CA ARG A 77 9.38 10.26 -5.48
C ARG A 77 8.81 9.57 -4.27
N PHE A 78 8.81 8.25 -4.31
CA PHE A 78 8.19 7.43 -3.31
C PHE A 78 9.09 6.27 -2.92
N HIS A 79 8.96 5.87 -1.66
CA HIS A 79 9.95 5.10 -0.92
C HIS A 79 9.30 3.92 -0.20
N ALA A 80 10.12 2.92 0.11
CA ALA A 80 9.67 1.73 0.80
C ALA A 80 9.30 2.08 2.26
N PRO A 81 8.07 1.76 2.70
CA PRO A 81 7.58 2.09 4.04
C PRO A 81 8.18 1.19 5.14
N CYS A 82 8.82 0.09 4.75
CA CYS A 82 9.51 -0.87 5.58
C CYS A 82 10.46 -1.69 4.70
N ASN A 83 11.16 -2.67 5.28
CA ASN A 83 11.90 -3.65 4.48
C ASN A 83 10.89 -4.52 3.71
N LEU A 84 11.03 -4.58 2.39
CA LEU A 84 10.14 -5.31 1.50
C LEU A 84 10.92 -6.31 0.66
N LEU A 85 10.43 -7.54 0.60
CA LEU A 85 10.82 -8.51 -0.41
C LEU A 85 9.73 -8.53 -1.48
N VAL A 86 10.01 -7.98 -2.65
CA VAL A 86 9.06 -7.97 -3.75
C VAL A 86 9.33 -9.14 -4.68
N THR A 87 8.30 -9.95 -4.90
CA THR A 87 8.37 -11.15 -5.73
C THR A 87 7.63 -10.96 -7.05
N ARG A 88 6.78 -9.93 -7.16
CA ARG A 88 5.98 -9.64 -8.35
C ARG A 88 5.87 -8.15 -8.62
N CYS A 89 5.98 -7.78 -9.90
CA CYS A 89 5.62 -6.47 -10.43
C CYS A 89 4.55 -6.67 -11.50
N LYS A 90 3.42 -5.96 -11.40
CA LYS A 90 2.36 -5.99 -12.40
C LYS A 90 2.00 -4.58 -12.82
N HIS A 91 1.94 -4.35 -14.13
CA HIS A 91 1.38 -3.13 -14.70
C HIS A 91 -0.05 -3.40 -15.13
N ALA A 92 -0.98 -2.73 -14.45
CA ALA A 92 -2.38 -2.74 -14.83
C ALA A 92 -2.66 -1.50 -15.68
N HIS A 93 -2.91 -1.73 -16.96
CA HIS A 93 -3.41 -0.68 -17.85
C HIS A 93 -4.80 -0.22 -17.40
N GLY A 94 -5.06 1.07 -17.57
CA GLY A 94 -6.31 1.70 -17.17
C GLY A 94 -6.41 3.11 -17.69
N ASP A 95 -7.42 3.83 -17.22
CA ASP A 95 -7.59 5.25 -17.53
C ASP A 95 -6.55 6.10 -16.79
N LEU A 96 -6.46 7.38 -17.15
CA LEU A 96 -5.70 8.36 -16.38
C LEU A 96 -6.67 9.41 -15.85
N LEU A 97 -7.62 9.02 -15.00
CA LEU A 97 -8.60 9.97 -14.48
C LEU A 97 -7.99 10.81 -13.33
N PRO A 98 -8.39 12.07 -13.12
CA PRO A 98 -7.87 12.88 -12.02
C PRO A 98 -8.22 12.30 -10.65
N VAL A 99 -7.22 12.09 -9.79
CA VAL A 99 -7.38 11.49 -8.45
C VAL A 99 -7.46 12.51 -7.31
N ASN A 100 -7.63 13.80 -7.62
CA ASN A 100 -7.73 14.83 -6.58
C ASN A 100 -8.99 14.65 -5.71
N SER A 101 -8.98 15.25 -4.52
CA SER A 101 -10.04 15.13 -3.50
C SER A 101 -11.45 15.50 -3.99
N LEU A 102 -11.56 16.30 -5.05
CA LEU A 102 -12.82 16.80 -5.59
C LEU A 102 -13.44 15.82 -6.61
N PHE A 103 -12.61 15.04 -7.30
CA PHE A 103 -13.03 14.01 -8.25
C PHE A 103 -13.11 12.61 -7.64
N LEU A 104 -12.30 12.31 -6.61
CA LEU A 104 -12.27 10.98 -5.99
C LEU A 104 -13.68 10.46 -5.64
N PRO A 105 -14.57 11.21 -4.97
CA PRO A 105 -15.90 10.68 -4.59
C PRO A 105 -16.88 10.47 -5.77
N ARG A 106 -16.56 10.96 -6.98
CA ARG A 106 -17.49 11.01 -8.12
C ARG A 106 -17.38 9.83 -9.07
N VAL A 107 -16.27 9.10 -9.03
CA VAL A 107 -15.98 7.99 -9.95
C VAL A 107 -15.77 6.71 -9.15
N LYS A 108 -16.80 5.86 -9.09
CA LYS A 108 -16.71 4.56 -8.41
C LYS A 108 -15.54 3.76 -8.98
N GLY A 109 -14.65 3.27 -8.10
CA GLY A 109 -13.53 2.44 -8.52
C GLY A 109 -12.36 3.20 -9.14
N LEU A 110 -12.27 4.54 -9.01
CA LEU A 110 -11.22 5.38 -9.63
C LEU A 110 -9.79 4.83 -9.53
N LEU A 111 -9.34 4.44 -8.34
CA LEU A 111 -8.01 3.85 -8.10
C LEU A 111 -7.77 2.54 -8.86
N ALA A 112 -8.81 1.72 -9.05
CA ALA A 112 -8.73 0.45 -9.79
C ALA A 112 -8.97 0.62 -11.30
N ALA A 113 -9.66 1.69 -11.69
CA ALA A 113 -9.88 2.08 -13.09
C ALA A 113 -8.63 2.73 -13.69
N ASN A 114 -7.82 3.41 -12.86
CA ASN A 114 -6.62 4.07 -13.34
C ASN A 114 -5.47 3.10 -13.63
N GLU A 115 -4.60 3.53 -14.54
CA GLU A 115 -3.28 2.92 -14.75
C GLU A 115 -2.50 2.86 -13.43
N ARG A 116 -1.92 1.70 -13.14
CA ARG A 116 -1.17 1.48 -11.90
C ARG A 116 -0.11 0.42 -12.04
N VAL A 117 0.90 0.52 -11.19
CA VAL A 117 1.91 -0.51 -10.97
C VAL A 117 1.71 -1.11 -9.58
N ILE A 118 1.66 -2.43 -9.50
CA ILE A 118 1.43 -3.20 -8.29
C ILE A 118 2.69 -3.99 -8.00
N LEU A 119 3.33 -3.71 -6.88
CA LEU A 119 4.45 -4.48 -6.36
C LEU A 119 3.93 -5.36 -5.21
N SER A 120 3.98 -6.68 -5.39
CA SER A 120 3.49 -7.64 -4.39
C SER A 120 4.63 -8.52 -3.88
N GLY A 121 4.56 -8.87 -2.60
CA GLY A 121 5.54 -9.74 -1.96
C GLY A 121 5.33 -9.84 -0.46
N SER A 122 6.41 -9.72 0.31
CA SER A 122 6.39 -9.95 1.75
C SER A 122 7.15 -8.92 2.55
N TYR A 123 6.73 -8.78 3.81
CA TYR A 123 7.43 -8.05 4.87
C TYR A 123 7.38 -8.86 6.17
N TRP A 124 8.13 -8.41 7.18
CA TRP A 124 8.21 -9.08 8.48
C TRP A 124 7.94 -8.11 9.61
N LEU A 125 7.23 -8.59 10.63
CA LEU A 125 7.16 -7.94 11.94
C LEU A 125 8.29 -8.44 12.82
N GLU A 126 8.72 -7.62 13.77
CA GLU A 126 9.70 -8.03 14.78
C GLU A 126 9.21 -9.27 15.54
N GLU A 127 10.08 -10.27 15.65
CA GLU A 127 9.84 -11.57 16.31
C GLU A 127 8.75 -12.45 15.66
N TYR A 128 8.20 -12.07 14.51
CA TYR A 128 7.25 -12.88 13.76
C TYR A 128 7.98 -13.74 12.73
N ILE A 129 7.78 -15.05 12.79
CA ILE A 129 8.56 -16.04 12.02
C ILE A 129 8.16 -16.05 10.54
N ASP A 130 6.86 -16.04 10.28
CA ASP A 130 6.34 -16.20 8.93
C ASP A 130 6.28 -14.86 8.18
N PRO A 131 6.65 -14.81 6.89
CA PRO A 131 6.45 -13.60 6.09
C PRO A 131 4.96 -13.24 6.02
N LEU A 132 4.67 -11.95 6.04
CA LEU A 132 3.32 -11.41 5.88
C LEU A 132 3.20 -10.77 4.50
N TYR A 133 2.03 -10.86 3.89
CA TYR A 133 1.80 -10.25 2.59
C TYR A 133 1.92 -8.72 2.66
N PHE A 134 2.51 -8.14 1.60
CA PHE A 134 2.53 -6.72 1.34
C PHE A 134 2.26 -6.43 -0.13
N ALA A 135 1.45 -5.43 -0.42
CA ALA A 135 1.29 -4.83 -1.74
C ALA A 135 1.50 -3.32 -1.68
N TYR A 136 2.32 -2.84 -2.60
CA TYR A 136 2.59 -1.43 -2.85
C TYR A 136 2.00 -1.06 -4.21
N VAL A 137 0.95 -0.24 -4.21
CA VAL A 137 0.23 0.12 -5.44
C VAL A 137 0.48 1.59 -5.77
N ALA A 138 1.25 1.83 -6.82
CA ALA A 138 1.45 3.16 -7.39
C ALA A 138 0.39 3.42 -8.45
N VAL A 139 -0.51 4.39 -8.23
CA VAL A 139 -1.63 4.73 -9.13
C VAL A 139 -1.35 6.05 -9.83
N GLY A 140 -1.38 6.03 -11.17
CA GLY A 140 -1.22 7.20 -12.02
C GLY A 140 -2.51 8.03 -12.12
N ALA A 141 -2.41 9.25 -12.66
CA ALA A 141 -3.56 10.11 -12.93
C ALA A 141 -3.37 10.97 -14.20
N LEU A 142 -4.40 11.74 -14.56
CA LEU A 142 -4.51 12.53 -15.80
C LEU A 142 -3.29 13.44 -16.05
N ASN A 143 -2.82 13.41 -17.30
CA ASN A 143 -1.95 14.36 -18.03
C ASN A 143 -0.50 13.98 -18.34
N VAL A 144 0.17 13.04 -17.66
CA VAL A 144 1.52 12.62 -18.07
C VAL A 144 1.86 11.24 -17.51
N GLY A 145 1.36 10.18 -18.14
CA GLY A 145 1.61 8.80 -17.69
C GLY A 145 3.10 8.44 -17.77
N SER A 146 3.75 8.39 -16.62
CA SER A 146 4.90 7.53 -16.38
C SER A 146 5.06 7.33 -14.87
N ILE A 147 4.56 6.19 -14.42
CA ILE A 147 4.99 5.59 -13.16
C ILE A 147 6.32 4.93 -13.47
N GLU A 148 7.39 5.38 -12.83
CA GLU A 148 8.70 4.77 -12.98
C GLU A 148 9.07 4.05 -11.69
N ILE A 149 9.42 2.78 -11.80
CA ILE A 149 9.96 1.99 -10.68
C ILE A 149 11.48 2.01 -10.80
N SER A 150 12.15 2.39 -9.73
CA SER A 150 13.59 2.62 -9.72
C SER A 150 14.36 1.31 -9.89
N GLY A 151 15.01 1.15 -11.05
CA GLY A 151 16.22 0.33 -11.30
C GLY A 151 16.21 -1.18 -11.05
N LYS A 152 15.25 -1.73 -10.31
CA LYS A 152 15.19 -3.14 -9.88
C LYS A 152 14.08 -3.92 -10.60
N ALA A 153 12.99 -3.26 -11.00
CA ALA A 153 11.93 -3.82 -11.83
C ALA A 153 12.18 -3.49 -13.32
N GLY A 154 13.06 -4.26 -13.96
CA GLY A 154 13.27 -4.13 -15.40
C GLY A 154 12.03 -4.58 -16.18
N TYR A 155 11.38 -3.63 -16.85
CA TYR A 155 10.23 -3.77 -17.78
C TYR A 155 8.98 -4.53 -17.24
N PHE A 156 7.87 -3.81 -17.29
CA PHE A 156 6.59 -3.98 -16.60
C PHE A 156 5.74 -5.25 -16.83
N GLU A 157 6.26 -6.28 -17.47
CA GLU A 157 5.52 -7.51 -17.71
C GLU A 157 6.47 -8.69 -17.60
N HIS A 158 6.39 -9.45 -16.50
CA HIS A 158 6.61 -10.89 -16.39
C HIS A 158 6.67 -11.26 -14.89
N ASP A 159 6.18 -12.45 -14.52
CA ASP A 159 6.52 -13.06 -13.23
C ASP A 159 8.03 -12.95 -13.05
N MET A 160 8.46 -12.09 -12.11
CA MET A 160 9.85 -11.71 -12.05
C MET A 160 10.67 -12.93 -11.62
N HIS A 161 11.56 -13.39 -12.49
CA HIS A 161 12.41 -14.56 -12.23
C HIS A 161 13.38 -14.36 -11.06
N THR A 162 13.49 -13.13 -10.53
CA THR A 162 14.34 -12.82 -9.38
C THR A 162 13.63 -11.80 -8.48
N PRO A 163 13.31 -12.16 -7.23
CA PRO A 163 12.82 -11.21 -6.23
C PRO A 163 13.81 -10.07 -6.00
N TYR A 164 13.29 -8.90 -5.63
CA TYR A 164 14.08 -7.72 -5.30
C TYR A 164 13.70 -7.20 -3.93
N GLU A 165 14.72 -6.76 -3.20
CA GLU A 165 14.56 -6.24 -1.84
C GLU A 165 14.64 -4.72 -1.85
N TYR A 166 13.76 -4.08 -1.09
CA TYR A 166 13.91 -2.68 -0.69
C TYR A 166 14.17 -2.61 0.81
N SER A 167 15.16 -1.80 1.19
CA SER A 167 15.31 -1.39 2.60
C SER A 167 14.31 -0.28 2.94
N ALA A 168 13.90 -0.19 4.20
CA ALA A 168 13.05 0.92 4.66
C ALA A 168 13.66 2.28 4.27
N GLY A 169 12.86 3.16 3.67
CA GLY A 169 13.28 4.47 3.16
C GLY A 169 13.99 4.45 1.80
N GLU A 170 14.29 3.28 1.23
CA GLU A 170 14.85 3.18 -0.11
C GLU A 170 13.84 3.68 -1.15
N GLU A 171 14.32 4.40 -2.17
CA GLU A 171 13.48 4.87 -3.28
C GLU A 171 12.94 3.68 -4.08
N VAL A 172 11.62 3.59 -4.17
CA VAL A 172 10.90 2.57 -4.95
C VAL A 172 10.62 3.10 -6.36
N GLY A 173 10.36 4.39 -6.50
CA GLY A 173 10.04 4.96 -7.80
C GLY A 173 9.66 6.44 -7.74
N GLN A 174 9.17 6.94 -8.88
CA GLN A 174 8.68 8.30 -9.00
C GLN A 174 7.45 8.39 -9.90
N PHE A 175 6.63 9.39 -9.60
CA PHE A 175 5.56 9.85 -10.46
C PHE A 175 5.99 11.11 -11.19
N HIS A 176 5.44 11.32 -12.39
CA HIS A 176 5.66 12.56 -13.10
C HIS A 176 4.71 13.67 -12.64
N PHE A 177 3.45 13.36 -12.27
CA PHE A 177 2.50 14.34 -11.72
C PHE A 177 1.31 13.68 -11.01
N GLY A 178 0.83 14.27 -9.91
CA GLY A 178 -0.47 14.04 -9.26
C GLY A 178 -0.86 12.57 -9.11
N SER A 179 -0.47 11.93 -8.02
CA SER A 179 -0.52 10.47 -7.92
C SER A 179 -1.07 9.97 -6.59
N THR A 180 -1.30 8.67 -6.51
CA THR A 180 -1.77 8.03 -5.29
C THR A 180 -0.97 6.77 -5.03
N ILE A 181 -0.57 6.57 -3.78
CA ILE A 181 0.00 5.32 -3.30
C ILE A 181 -1.05 4.63 -2.44
N VAL A 182 -1.32 3.37 -2.71
CA VAL A 182 -2.11 2.51 -1.82
C VAL A 182 -1.19 1.45 -1.26
N LEU A 183 -1.06 1.42 0.06
CA LEU A 183 -0.41 0.33 0.77
C LEU A 183 -1.48 -0.67 1.19
N VAL A 184 -1.21 -1.96 1.01
CA VAL A 184 -2.03 -3.06 1.51
C VAL A 184 -1.11 -4.05 2.22
N TYR A 185 -1.42 -4.43 3.45
CA TYR A 185 -0.52 -5.26 4.25
C TYR A 185 -1.26 -6.13 5.26
N GLU A 186 -0.76 -7.34 5.49
CA GLU A 186 -1.32 -8.27 6.47
C GLU A 186 -0.76 -8.01 7.87
N VAL A 187 -1.61 -8.10 8.88
CA VAL A 187 -1.20 -8.04 10.29
C VAL A 187 -1.84 -9.23 11.03
N PRO A 188 -1.11 -10.01 11.84
CA PRO A 188 -1.70 -11.10 12.60
C PRO A 188 -2.76 -10.58 13.58
N VAL A 189 -3.85 -11.33 13.78
CA VAL A 189 -4.93 -10.98 14.73
C VAL A 189 -4.46 -10.85 16.18
N THR A 190 -3.28 -11.39 16.49
CA THR A 190 -2.61 -11.29 17.79
C THR A 190 -1.87 -9.96 17.99
N HIS A 191 -1.77 -9.12 16.96
CA HIS A 191 -1.11 -7.82 17.00
C HIS A 191 -2.16 -6.70 16.92
N LYS A 192 -1.82 -5.58 17.55
CA LYS A 192 -2.61 -4.36 17.52
C LYS A 192 -1.98 -3.37 16.53
N VAL A 193 -2.80 -2.79 15.67
CA VAL A 193 -2.41 -1.68 14.78
C VAL A 193 -2.84 -0.36 15.41
N ILE A 194 -1.88 0.57 15.53
CA ILE A 194 -2.09 1.92 16.03
C ILE A 194 -1.68 2.88 14.91
N TYR A 195 -2.64 3.64 14.40
CA TYR A 195 -2.35 4.71 13.44
C TYR A 195 -1.82 5.92 14.20
N LEU A 196 -0.59 6.33 13.87
CA LEU A 196 0.11 7.46 14.48
C LEU A 196 -0.19 8.76 13.75
N ALA A 197 -0.61 8.67 12.48
CA ALA A 197 -1.00 9.79 11.65
C ALA A 197 -2.52 9.90 11.51
N GLU A 198 -3.02 11.13 11.41
CA GLU A 198 -4.45 11.42 11.24
C GLU A 198 -4.85 11.50 9.76
N GLU A 199 -6.06 11.02 9.43
CA GLU A 199 -6.61 11.21 8.08
C GLU A 199 -6.76 12.69 7.71
N GLN A 200 -6.64 13.00 6.42
CA GLN A 200 -6.70 14.35 5.85
C GLN A 200 -5.61 15.31 6.34
N LYS A 201 -4.56 14.82 7.01
CA LYS A 201 -3.38 15.59 7.36
C LYS A 201 -2.22 15.31 6.41
N SER A 202 -1.38 16.32 6.23
CA SER A 202 -0.10 16.15 5.55
C SER A 202 0.82 15.27 6.37
N ILE A 203 1.57 14.43 5.68
CA ILE A 203 2.58 13.53 6.23
C ILE A 203 3.78 13.53 5.27
N ARG A 204 5.00 13.52 5.80
CA ARG A 204 6.22 13.53 5.00
C ARG A 204 6.75 12.13 4.79
N VAL A 205 7.51 11.95 3.72
CA VAL A 205 8.26 10.70 3.52
C VAL A 205 9.11 10.39 4.76
N GLY A 206 9.05 9.14 5.23
CA GLY A 206 9.79 8.70 6.41
C GLY A 206 9.15 9.05 7.76
N ASP A 207 8.04 9.79 7.80
CA ASP A 207 7.27 9.96 9.04
C ASP A 207 6.60 8.64 9.43
N GLU A 208 6.52 8.33 10.71
CA GLU A 208 5.82 7.15 11.22
C GLU A 208 4.31 7.31 11.03
N PHE A 209 3.65 6.38 10.33
CA PHE A 209 2.19 6.43 10.16
C PHE A 209 1.46 5.32 10.91
N VAL A 210 2.11 4.17 11.13
CA VAL A 210 1.55 3.01 11.82
C VAL A 210 2.57 2.38 12.75
N LEU A 211 2.12 2.04 13.96
CA LEU A 211 2.81 1.18 14.91
C LEU A 211 2.03 -0.12 15.08
N ILE A 212 2.68 -1.24 14.84
CA ILE A 212 2.13 -2.60 15.00
C ILE A 212 2.78 -3.19 16.25
N THR A 213 1.97 -3.55 17.26
CA THR A 213 2.48 -4.06 18.54
C THR A 213 1.92 -5.42 18.88
N LYS A 214 2.77 -6.32 19.38
CA LYS A 214 2.33 -7.53 20.06
C LYS A 214 2.21 -7.25 21.55
N GLN A 215 1.06 -7.53 22.15
CA GLN A 215 0.85 -7.34 23.59
C GLN A 215 0.81 -8.69 24.33
N GLN A 216 1.26 -8.71 25.57
CA GLN A 216 1.06 -9.85 26.46
C GLN A 216 -0.41 -9.85 26.92
N GLY A 217 -1.13 -10.94 26.64
CA GLY A 217 -2.53 -11.14 27.04
C GLY A 217 -2.72 -11.30 28.54
#